data_AF-A0A9W9MJD8-F1
#
_entry.id   AF-A0A9W9MJD8-F1
#
_cell.length_a   1.000
_cell.length_b   1.000
_cell.length_c   1.000
_cell.angle_alpha   90.00
_cell.angle_beta   90.00
_cell.angle_gamma   90.00
#
_symmetry.space_group_name_H-M   'P 1'
#
loop_
_entity.id
_entity.type
_entity.pdbx_description
1 polymer ?
#
loop_
_entity_poly.entity_id
_entity_poly.type
_entity_poly.pdbx_seq_one_letter_code
_entity_poly.pdbx_strand_id
1 'polypeptide(L)'
;MVSTSIQTYDSPPDLLINQDFIVHVQPKIDTETWSQVAAYAIDVANANVTCNDFNHHSIAVASFDFNGAVRVKVTYTPGSVDLAEIRPASRDIKTELRDNVITFTLDHAQDVMLELNGNKWKALHLLTNTIDPDAPSEDTKDVYAVRGHGFILGPKGGYIHRELGGAIHMSQASNIHVEGVTSLGASGFSLSAGECTNVHVNRYRSFSSSGNGDGVDLFCSSEIMIENCFLRNSDDTIALYSHRWDWYGDSSYITIQNCVLLPDIAHAIMMGTHGNCANPETISNVTIRNIDILDQEENQMWYQGCIAINAADSNLIQDIHAEDVRVERITRGQLFNI
;
A
#
# COMPACT_ATOMS: atom_id res chain seq x y z
N MET A 1 -30.60 -6.13 -10.95
CA MET A 1 -29.33 -6.90 -10.96
C MET A 1 -28.30 -6.01 -11.63
N VAL A 2 -27.21 -5.67 -10.94
CA VAL A 2 -26.07 -5.01 -11.58
C VAL A 2 -25.50 -6.01 -12.59
N SER A 3 -25.40 -5.63 -13.86
CA SER A 3 -24.78 -6.48 -14.88
C SER A 3 -23.31 -6.69 -14.52
N THR A 4 -22.82 -7.93 -14.55
CA THR A 4 -21.38 -8.17 -14.39
C THR A 4 -20.65 -7.60 -15.60
N SER A 5 -19.64 -6.77 -15.34
CA SER A 5 -18.80 -6.17 -16.38
C SER A 5 -17.36 -6.16 -15.91
N ILE A 6 -16.43 -6.27 -16.85
CA ILE A 6 -14.99 -6.24 -16.61
C ILE A 6 -14.38 -5.24 -17.59
N GLN A 7 -13.46 -4.44 -17.10
CA GLN A 7 -12.66 -3.52 -17.89
C GLN A 7 -11.18 -3.77 -17.61
N THR A 8 -10.44 -4.05 -18.68
CA THR A 8 -8.99 -4.25 -18.68
C THR A 8 -8.32 -3.10 -19.42
N TYR A 9 -7.04 -2.87 -19.14
CA TYR A 9 -6.28 -1.76 -19.70
C TYR A 9 -5.05 -2.27 -20.45
N ASP A 10 -4.64 -1.53 -21.48
CA ASP A 10 -3.38 -1.78 -22.17
C ASP A 10 -2.20 -1.53 -21.23
N SER A 11 -1.10 -2.27 -21.44
CA SER A 11 0.11 -2.08 -20.65
C SER A 11 0.74 -0.71 -20.93
N PRO A 12 1.09 0.07 -19.90
CA PRO A 12 1.98 1.22 -20.07
C PRO A 12 3.30 0.79 -20.72
N PRO A 13 3.88 1.58 -21.63
CA PRO A 13 5.08 1.20 -22.37
C PRO A 13 6.33 1.10 -21.48
N ASP A 14 6.36 1.81 -20.36
CA ASP A 14 7.50 1.86 -19.44
C ASP A 14 7.50 0.75 -18.38
N LEU A 15 6.42 -0.05 -18.29
CA LEU A 15 6.32 -1.17 -17.36
C LEU A 15 6.64 -2.49 -18.04
N LEU A 16 7.53 -3.26 -17.42
CA LEU A 16 7.87 -4.61 -17.86
C LEU A 16 6.72 -5.56 -17.53
N ILE A 17 6.40 -6.47 -18.45
CA ILE A 17 5.41 -7.53 -18.20
C ILE A 17 6.06 -8.65 -17.41
N ASN A 18 5.44 -9.02 -16.30
CA ASN A 18 5.74 -10.23 -15.56
C ASN A 18 5.23 -11.45 -16.34
N GLN A 19 6.14 -12.36 -16.71
CA GLN A 19 5.80 -13.59 -17.45
C GLN A 19 5.54 -14.80 -16.53
N ASP A 20 5.78 -14.63 -15.22
CA ASP A 20 5.66 -15.69 -14.24
C ASP A 20 4.19 -15.95 -13.90
N PHE A 21 3.37 -14.89 -13.87
CA PHE A 21 1.95 -14.94 -13.54
C PHE A 21 1.08 -14.56 -14.76
N ILE A 22 0.39 -15.54 -15.33
CA ILE A 22 -0.57 -15.31 -16.42
C ILE A 22 -1.98 -15.18 -15.82
N VAL A 23 -2.57 -13.99 -15.90
CA VAL A 23 -3.85 -13.66 -15.25
C VAL A 23 -4.99 -13.60 -16.25
N HIS A 24 -6.08 -14.30 -15.93
CA HIS A 24 -7.34 -14.22 -16.66
C HIS A 24 -8.49 -13.97 -15.70
N VAL A 25 -9.48 -13.22 -16.16
CA VAL A 25 -10.70 -12.89 -15.42
C VAL A 25 -11.93 -13.14 -16.29
N GLN A 26 -13.01 -13.59 -15.66
CA GLN A 26 -14.29 -13.86 -16.31
C GLN A 26 -15.44 -13.50 -15.34
N PRO A 27 -16.62 -13.07 -15.82
CA PRO A 27 -17.81 -13.03 -14.99
C PRO A 27 -18.07 -14.37 -14.26
N LYS A 28 -18.59 -14.34 -13.04
CA LYS A 28 -18.92 -15.59 -12.30
C LYS A 28 -20.04 -16.39 -12.97
N ILE A 29 -20.89 -15.71 -13.76
CA ILE A 29 -21.86 -16.36 -14.65
C ILE A 29 -21.07 -16.96 -15.81
N ASP A 30 -21.31 -18.24 -16.12
CA ASP A 30 -20.49 -19.00 -17.06
C ASP A 30 -20.67 -18.50 -18.50
N THR A 31 -19.83 -17.56 -18.91
CA THR A 31 -19.83 -16.94 -20.25
C THR A 31 -18.84 -17.59 -21.22
N GLU A 32 -18.16 -18.68 -20.82
CA GLU A 32 -16.95 -19.30 -21.43
C GLU A 32 -15.77 -18.37 -21.80
N THR A 33 -15.96 -17.04 -21.78
CA THR A 33 -15.01 -16.04 -22.29
C THR A 33 -14.13 -15.49 -21.17
N TRP A 34 -12.83 -15.76 -21.26
CA TRP A 34 -11.83 -15.19 -20.35
C TRP A 34 -11.17 -13.97 -20.97
N SER A 35 -11.07 -12.88 -20.22
CA SER A 35 -10.25 -11.71 -20.55
C SER A 35 -8.88 -11.85 -19.89
N GLN A 36 -7.81 -11.65 -20.65
CA GLN A 36 -6.46 -11.62 -20.09
C GLN A 36 -6.17 -10.25 -19.46
N VAL A 37 -5.53 -10.24 -18.29
CA VAL A 37 -5.06 -9.03 -17.60
C VAL A 37 -3.55 -9.04 -17.62
N ALA A 38 -2.94 -7.92 -18.01
CA ALA A 38 -1.48 -7.76 -17.94
C ALA A 38 -1.02 -7.76 -16.47
N ALA A 39 0.02 -8.55 -16.18
CA ALA A 39 0.74 -8.49 -14.92
C ALA A 39 2.08 -7.77 -15.16
N TYR A 40 2.38 -6.78 -14.34
CA TYR A 40 3.59 -5.97 -14.41
C TYR A 40 4.62 -6.50 -13.41
N ALA A 41 5.89 -6.51 -13.82
CA ALA A 41 7.01 -6.83 -12.95
C ALA A 41 7.39 -5.58 -12.16
N ILE A 42 7.21 -5.65 -10.84
CA ILE A 42 7.49 -4.55 -9.91
C ILE A 42 8.53 -5.01 -8.92
N ASP A 43 9.53 -4.18 -8.68
CA ASP A 43 10.58 -4.46 -7.70
C ASP A 43 10.08 -4.09 -6.30
N VAL A 44 10.39 -4.96 -5.35
CA VAL A 44 10.28 -4.77 -3.90
C VAL A 44 11.59 -5.23 -3.27
N ALA A 45 11.87 -4.87 -2.01
CA ALA A 45 13.14 -5.24 -1.40
C ALA A 45 13.07 -5.39 0.11
N ASN A 46 13.84 -6.34 0.63
CA ASN A 46 14.21 -6.39 2.05
C ASN A 46 15.68 -6.05 2.28
N ALA A 47 16.04 -5.74 3.53
CA ALA A 47 17.40 -5.38 3.90
C ALA A 47 18.38 -6.57 3.79
N ASN A 48 19.55 -6.33 3.19
CA ASN A 48 20.71 -7.21 3.29
C ASN A 48 21.69 -6.66 4.33
N VAL A 49 21.50 -7.08 5.58
CA VAL A 49 22.30 -6.64 6.72
C VAL A 49 23.75 -7.13 6.70
N THR A 50 24.12 -8.06 5.80
CA THR A 50 25.49 -8.60 5.73
C THR A 50 26.42 -7.67 4.94
N CYS A 51 25.89 -6.98 3.93
CA CYS A 51 26.67 -6.10 3.05
C CYS A 51 26.15 -4.65 2.98
N ASN A 52 25.19 -4.27 3.83
CA ASN A 52 24.59 -2.94 3.85
C ASN A 52 24.00 -2.55 2.47
N ASP A 53 23.18 -3.44 1.94
CA ASP A 53 22.53 -3.33 0.63
C ASP A 53 21.08 -3.83 0.70
N PHE A 54 20.39 -3.88 -0.44
CA PHE A 54 19.02 -4.39 -0.56
C PHE A 54 18.98 -5.69 -1.37
N ASN A 55 18.22 -6.66 -0.88
CA ASN A 55 17.86 -7.84 -1.66
C ASN A 55 16.58 -7.51 -2.46
N HIS A 56 16.75 -7.23 -3.75
CA HIS A 56 15.62 -6.95 -4.63
C HIS A 56 14.92 -8.24 -5.08
N HIS A 57 13.59 -8.19 -5.09
CA HIS A 57 12.71 -9.25 -5.57
C HIS A 57 11.72 -8.66 -6.58
N SER A 58 11.47 -9.39 -7.66
CA SER A 58 10.45 -9.01 -8.63
C SER A 58 9.14 -9.72 -8.33
N ILE A 59 8.09 -8.94 -8.06
CA ILE A 59 6.72 -9.43 -7.84
C ILE A 59 5.84 -9.10 -9.05
N ALA A 60 4.65 -9.69 -9.10
CA ALA A 60 3.64 -9.33 -10.08
C ALA A 60 2.60 -8.38 -9.48
N VAL A 61 2.20 -7.38 -10.25
CA VAL A 61 1.04 -6.49 -9.97
C VAL A 61 0.15 -6.48 -11.20
N ALA A 62 -1.15 -6.72 -11.05
CA ALA A 62 -2.13 -6.59 -12.14
C ALA A 62 -3.29 -5.72 -11.68
N SER A 63 -3.85 -4.93 -12.59
CA SER A 63 -4.97 -4.04 -12.29
C SER A 63 -6.11 -4.22 -13.30
N PHE A 64 -7.34 -4.30 -12.81
CA PHE A 64 -8.54 -4.33 -13.64
C PHE A 64 -9.78 -3.90 -12.84
N ASP A 65 -10.80 -3.44 -13.55
CA ASP A 65 -12.03 -2.96 -12.94
C ASP A 65 -13.17 -3.93 -13.21
N PHE A 66 -14.07 -4.08 -12.25
CA PHE A 66 -15.26 -4.89 -12.45
C PHE A 66 -16.43 -4.49 -11.54
N ASN A 67 -17.63 -4.83 -12.02
CA ASN A 67 -18.87 -4.82 -11.24
C ASN A 67 -19.43 -6.24 -11.15
N GLY A 68 -20.09 -6.57 -10.04
CA GLY A 68 -20.60 -7.93 -9.78
C GLY A 68 -19.48 -8.91 -9.39
N ALA A 69 -19.78 -10.21 -9.42
CA ALA A 69 -18.79 -11.24 -9.06
C ALA A 69 -18.02 -11.76 -10.28
N VAL A 70 -16.72 -12.00 -10.11
CA VAL A 70 -15.81 -12.50 -11.15
C VAL A 70 -15.03 -13.72 -10.67
N ARG A 71 -14.71 -14.62 -11.59
CA ARG A 71 -13.73 -15.70 -11.42
C ARG A 71 -12.38 -15.22 -11.91
N VAL A 72 -11.35 -15.47 -11.12
CA VAL A 72 -9.96 -15.20 -11.46
C VAL A 72 -9.26 -16.53 -11.66
N LYS A 73 -8.46 -16.64 -12.72
CA LYS A 73 -7.61 -17.78 -13.05
C LYS A 73 -6.19 -17.28 -13.26
N VAL A 74 -5.27 -17.81 -12.47
CA VAL A 74 -3.85 -17.47 -12.51
C VAL A 74 -3.06 -18.72 -12.82
N THR A 75 -2.17 -18.66 -13.82
CA THR A 75 -1.21 -19.73 -14.09
C THR A 75 0.18 -19.26 -13.70
N TYR A 76 0.85 -20.01 -12.83
CA TYR A 76 2.27 -19.79 -12.49
C TYR A 76 3.16 -20.63 -13.42
N THR A 77 4.08 -19.99 -14.14
CA THR A 77 4.91 -20.65 -15.17
C THR A 77 6.31 -21.12 -14.70
N PRO A 78 6.99 -20.49 -13.73
CA PRO A 78 8.39 -20.81 -13.42
C PRO A 78 8.64 -22.13 -12.67
N GLY A 79 7.64 -22.71 -12.01
CA GLY A 79 7.85 -23.89 -11.15
C GLY A 79 6.57 -24.46 -10.58
N SER A 80 6.69 -25.41 -9.64
CA SER A 80 5.53 -26.03 -8.99
C SER A 80 4.89 -25.12 -7.96
N VAL A 81 3.57 -25.18 -7.90
CA VAL A 81 2.77 -24.56 -6.84
C VAL A 81 2.21 -25.68 -5.97
N ASP A 82 2.59 -25.67 -4.69
CA ASP A 82 2.11 -26.62 -3.68
C ASP A 82 1.07 -25.96 -2.76
N LEU A 83 1.16 -24.63 -2.61
CA LEU A 83 0.26 -23.83 -1.80
C LEU A 83 0.01 -22.47 -2.48
N ALA A 84 -1.24 -22.03 -2.47
CA ALA A 84 -1.67 -20.76 -3.03
C ALA A 84 -2.71 -20.13 -2.10
N GLU A 85 -2.38 -19.00 -1.46
CA GLU A 85 -3.23 -18.36 -0.45
C GLU A 85 -3.54 -16.92 -0.84
N ILE A 86 -4.79 -16.49 -0.62
CA ILE A 86 -5.18 -15.10 -0.79
C ILE A 86 -4.99 -14.35 0.53
N ARG A 87 -4.30 -13.22 0.43
CA ARG A 87 -3.98 -12.29 1.51
C ARG A 87 -4.71 -10.94 1.29
N PRO A 88 -5.21 -10.28 2.34
CA PRO A 88 -5.18 -10.77 3.72
C PRO A 88 -6.15 -11.93 3.97
N ALA A 89 -5.79 -12.84 4.88
CA ALA A 89 -6.59 -14.02 5.23
C ALA A 89 -7.97 -13.65 5.80
N SER A 90 -8.10 -12.46 6.37
CA SER A 90 -9.36 -11.86 6.85
C SER A 90 -10.45 -11.76 5.78
N ARG A 91 -10.07 -11.78 4.49
CA ARG A 91 -10.99 -11.74 3.35
C ARG A 91 -11.70 -13.07 3.10
N ASP A 92 -11.21 -14.16 3.70
CA ASP A 92 -11.74 -15.53 3.60
C ASP A 92 -11.96 -16.03 2.16
N ILE A 93 -11.14 -15.57 1.21
CA ILE A 93 -11.20 -16.01 -0.18
C ILE A 93 -10.45 -17.34 -0.32
N LYS A 94 -11.18 -18.39 -0.70
CA LYS A 94 -10.60 -19.71 -0.93
C LYS A 94 -10.08 -19.84 -2.37
N THR A 95 -8.94 -20.50 -2.49
CA THR A 95 -8.32 -20.88 -3.75
C THR A 95 -8.59 -22.35 -4.06
N GLU A 96 -8.73 -22.66 -5.34
CA GLU A 96 -8.62 -24.00 -5.87
C GLU A 96 -7.32 -24.10 -6.67
N LEU A 97 -6.51 -25.11 -6.37
CA LEU A 97 -5.24 -25.36 -7.02
C LEU A 97 -5.30 -26.68 -7.79
N ARG A 98 -4.99 -26.63 -9.09
CA ARG A 98 -4.80 -27.82 -9.93
C ARG A 98 -3.53 -27.63 -10.75
N ASP A 99 -2.53 -28.46 -10.45
CA ASP A 99 -1.16 -28.28 -10.95
C ASP A 99 -0.66 -26.86 -10.62
N ASN A 100 -0.38 -26.04 -11.63
CA ASN A 100 0.05 -24.65 -11.47
C ASN A 100 -1.04 -23.62 -11.80
N VAL A 101 -2.30 -24.06 -11.89
CA VAL A 101 -3.45 -23.21 -12.17
C VAL A 101 -4.22 -22.98 -10.87
N ILE A 102 -4.26 -21.71 -10.46
CA ILE A 102 -4.97 -21.23 -9.28
C ILE A 102 -6.26 -20.56 -9.75
N THR A 103 -7.39 -20.93 -9.15
CA THR A 103 -8.66 -20.23 -9.38
C THR A 103 -9.32 -19.81 -8.08
N PHE A 104 -9.96 -18.64 -8.09
CA PHE A 104 -10.75 -18.14 -6.97
C PHE A 104 -11.79 -17.14 -7.48
N THR A 105 -12.64 -16.66 -6.58
CA THR A 105 -13.72 -15.72 -6.91
C THR A 105 -13.56 -14.43 -6.10
N LEU A 106 -13.78 -13.30 -6.76
CA LEU A 106 -13.97 -12.01 -6.10
C LEU A 106 -15.43 -11.58 -6.31
N ASP A 107 -16.17 -11.42 -5.21
CA ASP A 107 -17.59 -11.05 -5.27
C ASP A 107 -17.81 -9.53 -5.38
N HIS A 108 -16.77 -8.73 -5.11
CA HIS A 108 -16.71 -7.28 -5.28
C HIS A 108 -15.24 -6.83 -5.39
N ALA A 109 -15.00 -5.64 -5.95
CA ALA A 109 -13.68 -5.05 -6.08
C ALA A 109 -13.00 -4.86 -4.71
N GLN A 110 -11.81 -5.45 -4.57
CA GLN A 110 -11.02 -5.47 -3.36
C GLN A 110 -9.57 -5.87 -3.69
N ASP A 111 -8.59 -5.23 -3.09
CA ASP A 111 -7.17 -5.47 -3.43
C ASP A 111 -6.62 -6.67 -2.67
N VAL A 112 -6.11 -7.68 -3.36
CA VAL A 112 -5.61 -8.92 -2.74
C VAL A 112 -4.21 -9.27 -3.21
N MET A 113 -3.46 -9.98 -2.37
CA MET A 113 -2.20 -10.62 -2.76
C MET A 113 -2.38 -12.13 -2.80
N LEU A 114 -2.10 -12.75 -3.94
CA LEU A 114 -1.93 -14.19 -4.08
C LEU A 114 -0.49 -14.55 -3.73
N GLU A 115 -0.29 -15.25 -2.62
CA GLU A 115 1.01 -15.73 -2.15
C GLU A 115 1.20 -17.21 -2.51
N LEU A 116 2.34 -17.55 -3.12
CA LEU A 116 2.65 -18.93 -3.50
C LEU A 116 3.68 -19.55 -2.55
N ASN A 117 3.42 -20.79 -2.13
CA ASN A 117 4.34 -21.64 -1.36
C ASN A 117 4.87 -20.99 -0.07
N GLY A 118 4.07 -20.14 0.59
CA GLY A 118 4.47 -19.44 1.81
C GLY A 118 5.60 -18.43 1.61
N ASN A 119 5.76 -17.90 0.40
CA ASN A 119 6.83 -16.99 0.03
C ASN A 119 6.26 -15.67 -0.49
N LYS A 120 6.30 -14.61 0.33
CA LYS A 120 5.84 -13.25 -0.02
C LYS A 120 6.54 -12.62 -1.23
N TRP A 121 7.69 -13.16 -1.66
CA TRP A 121 8.42 -12.74 -2.86
C TRP A 121 7.89 -13.42 -4.13
N LYS A 122 7.18 -14.55 -3.99
CA LYS A 122 6.47 -15.23 -5.09
C LYS A 122 4.99 -14.86 -5.03
N ALA A 123 4.70 -13.60 -5.31
CA ALA A 123 3.37 -13.03 -5.12
C ALA A 123 2.84 -12.27 -6.33
N LEU A 124 1.53 -12.37 -6.53
CA LEU A 124 0.75 -11.55 -7.46
C LEU A 124 -0.20 -10.65 -6.68
N HIS A 125 -0.13 -9.34 -6.88
CA HIS A 125 -1.06 -8.38 -6.31
C HIS A 125 -2.11 -8.04 -7.35
N LEU A 126 -3.38 -8.26 -7.01
CA LEU A 126 -4.52 -7.86 -7.83
C LEU A 126 -5.12 -6.60 -7.24
N LEU A 127 -4.91 -5.48 -7.93
CA LEU A 127 -5.49 -4.19 -7.60
C LEU A 127 -6.80 -4.06 -8.38
N THR A 128 -7.93 -3.97 -7.69
CA THR A 128 -9.22 -3.97 -8.39
C THR A 128 -10.09 -2.81 -7.99
N ASN A 129 -10.83 -2.28 -8.95
CA ASN A 129 -11.73 -1.15 -8.73
C ASN A 129 -13.14 -1.46 -9.21
N THR A 130 -14.09 -0.71 -8.66
CA THR A 130 -15.46 -0.69 -9.16
C THR A 130 -15.48 0.18 -10.42
N ILE A 131 -16.20 -0.23 -11.46
CA ILE A 131 -16.34 0.59 -12.66
C ILE A 131 -17.23 1.78 -12.30
N ASP A 132 -16.66 2.98 -12.32
CA ASP A 132 -17.34 4.24 -12.07
C ASP A 132 -17.86 4.84 -13.39
N PRO A 133 -19.18 4.80 -13.67
CA PRO A 133 -19.74 5.39 -14.88
C PRO A 133 -19.73 6.92 -14.86
N ASP A 134 -19.56 7.53 -13.67
CA ASP A 134 -19.58 8.97 -13.44
C ASP A 134 -18.16 9.50 -13.13
N ALA A 135 -17.13 8.75 -13.51
CA ALA A 135 -15.74 9.15 -13.33
C ALA A 135 -15.49 10.53 -13.98
N PRO A 136 -14.83 11.46 -13.27
CA PRO A 136 -14.59 12.79 -13.80
C PRO A 136 -13.73 12.72 -15.06
N SER A 137 -14.16 13.42 -16.12
CA SER A 137 -13.44 13.48 -17.39
C SER A 137 -12.52 14.70 -17.52
N GLU A 138 -12.64 15.67 -16.61
CA GLU A 138 -11.88 16.91 -16.59
C GLU A 138 -11.80 17.50 -15.17
N ASP A 139 -10.87 18.43 -14.98
CA ASP A 139 -10.69 19.15 -13.71
C ASP A 139 -11.85 20.12 -13.44
N THR A 140 -12.32 20.18 -12.20
CA THR A 140 -13.33 21.15 -11.73
C THR A 140 -12.72 22.21 -10.83
N LYS A 141 -13.29 23.43 -10.82
CA LYS A 141 -12.86 24.48 -9.90
C LYS A 141 -13.13 24.10 -8.43
N ASP A 142 -12.27 24.58 -7.54
CA ASP A 142 -12.43 24.56 -6.09
C ASP A 142 -12.35 23.18 -5.40
N VAL A 143 -11.85 22.14 -6.10
CA VAL A 143 -11.53 20.82 -5.52
C VAL A 143 -10.09 20.45 -5.88
N TYR A 144 -9.23 20.26 -4.87
CA TYR A 144 -7.88 19.71 -5.05
C TYR A 144 -7.94 18.19 -4.88
N ALA A 145 -8.20 17.47 -5.99
CA ALA A 145 -8.27 16.03 -5.96
C ALA A 145 -7.33 15.37 -6.97
N VAL A 146 -6.69 14.27 -6.56
CA VAL A 146 -5.95 13.36 -7.45
C VAL A 146 -6.69 12.04 -7.44
N ARG A 147 -7.42 11.74 -8.52
CA ARG A 147 -8.30 10.56 -8.60
C ARG A 147 -8.03 9.76 -9.86
N GLY A 148 -8.15 8.44 -9.76
CA GLY A 148 -8.16 7.53 -10.92
C GLY A 148 -7.44 6.23 -10.65
N HIS A 149 -7.65 5.25 -11.53
CA HIS A 149 -7.14 3.88 -11.39
C HIS A 149 -5.77 3.67 -12.07
N GLY A 150 -5.12 4.78 -12.47
CA GLY A 150 -3.84 4.78 -13.16
C GLY A 150 -2.64 4.64 -12.23
N PHE A 151 -1.46 4.57 -12.84
CA PHE A 151 -0.18 4.42 -12.15
C PHE A 151 0.64 5.72 -12.23
N ILE A 152 1.18 6.15 -11.10
CA ILE A 152 2.22 7.18 -11.03
C ILE A 152 3.56 6.45 -10.85
N LEU A 153 4.42 6.56 -11.85
CA LEU A 153 5.72 5.88 -11.87
C LEU A 153 6.81 6.77 -11.27
N GLY A 154 7.61 6.21 -10.36
CA GLY A 154 8.81 6.88 -9.86
C GLY A 154 9.85 7.12 -10.96
N PRO A 155 10.62 8.21 -10.89
CA PRO A 155 11.66 8.51 -11.88
C PRO A 155 12.81 7.50 -11.79
N LYS A 156 13.38 7.15 -12.94
CA LYS A 156 14.63 6.36 -13.00
C LYS A 156 15.76 7.18 -12.36
N GLY A 157 16.43 6.61 -11.35
CA GLY A 157 17.49 7.28 -10.61
C GLY A 157 17.03 8.05 -9.36
N GLY A 158 15.73 7.98 -9.05
CA GLY A 158 15.14 8.58 -7.85
C GLY A 158 14.95 10.10 -7.93
N TYR A 159 14.53 10.70 -6.82
CA TYR A 159 14.28 12.14 -6.71
C TYR A 159 15.52 12.89 -6.20
N ILE A 160 15.71 14.13 -6.68
CA ILE A 160 16.79 15.02 -6.21
C ILE A 160 16.57 15.44 -4.75
N HIS A 161 15.32 15.79 -4.43
CA HIS A 161 14.84 16.11 -3.09
C HIS A 161 13.86 15.03 -2.69
N ARG A 162 14.30 14.11 -1.84
CA ARG A 162 13.50 12.95 -1.43
C ARG A 162 12.25 13.37 -0.67
N GLU A 163 12.36 14.44 0.10
CA GLU A 163 11.32 15.04 0.92
C GLU A 163 10.19 15.70 0.13
N LEU A 164 10.51 16.15 -1.08
CA LEU A 164 9.54 16.62 -2.08
C LEU A 164 9.34 15.56 -3.18
N GLY A 165 9.92 14.38 -2.97
CA GLY A 165 10.05 13.30 -3.92
C GLY A 165 9.08 12.19 -3.56
N GLY A 166 8.28 11.79 -4.54
CA GLY A 166 7.19 10.86 -4.34
C GLY A 166 6.22 10.89 -5.51
N ALA A 167 5.18 10.06 -5.44
CA ALA A 167 4.09 10.14 -6.39
C ALA A 167 3.20 11.37 -6.13
N ILE A 168 2.92 11.66 -4.86
CA ILE A 168 2.07 12.80 -4.46
C ILE A 168 2.70 13.50 -3.26
N HIS A 169 3.00 14.78 -3.41
CA HIS A 169 3.49 15.63 -2.33
C HIS A 169 2.50 16.75 -2.06
N MET A 170 2.10 16.91 -0.80
CA MET A 170 1.19 17.94 -0.33
C MET A 170 1.88 18.71 0.80
N SER A 171 1.86 20.04 0.73
CA SER A 171 2.50 20.89 1.74
C SER A 171 1.67 22.16 1.93
N GLN A 172 1.44 22.53 3.19
CA GLN A 172 0.78 23.79 3.59
C GLN A 172 -0.57 23.99 2.89
N ALA A 173 -1.36 22.93 2.84
CA ALA A 173 -2.58 22.87 2.04
C ALA A 173 -3.74 22.23 2.81
N SER A 174 -4.97 22.48 2.35
CA SER A 174 -6.16 21.92 2.98
C SER A 174 -7.23 21.49 1.99
N ASN A 175 -8.12 20.60 2.43
CA ASN A 175 -9.25 20.07 1.65
C ASN A 175 -8.77 19.29 0.41
N ILE A 176 -7.89 18.31 0.63
CA ILE A 176 -7.30 17.50 -0.44
C ILE A 176 -7.88 16.09 -0.43
N HIS A 177 -8.21 15.57 -1.62
CA HIS A 177 -8.73 14.22 -1.81
C HIS A 177 -7.84 13.40 -2.73
N VAL A 178 -7.32 12.28 -2.27
CA VAL A 178 -6.55 11.32 -3.08
C VAL A 178 -7.32 10.02 -3.16
N GLU A 179 -7.67 9.57 -4.37
CA GLU A 179 -8.52 8.38 -4.54
C GLU A 179 -8.10 7.42 -5.66
N GLY A 180 -7.90 6.15 -5.31
CA GLY A 180 -7.72 5.05 -6.27
C GLY A 180 -6.34 4.97 -6.94
N VAL A 181 -5.50 5.98 -6.72
CA VAL A 181 -4.19 6.13 -7.36
C VAL A 181 -3.21 5.08 -6.84
N THR A 182 -2.39 4.54 -7.75
CA THR A 182 -1.32 3.61 -7.41
C THR A 182 0.05 4.23 -7.72
N SER A 183 0.95 4.22 -6.75
CA SER A 183 2.36 4.56 -6.94
C SER A 183 3.20 3.30 -7.11
N LEU A 184 4.08 3.31 -8.11
CA LEU A 184 5.01 2.22 -8.39
C LEU A 184 6.44 2.75 -8.46
N GLY A 185 7.32 2.19 -7.64
CA GLY A 185 8.75 2.48 -7.67
C GLY A 185 9.12 3.87 -7.18
N ALA A 186 8.32 4.48 -6.31
CA ALA A 186 8.71 5.71 -5.64
C ALA A 186 9.96 5.48 -4.78
N SER A 187 10.90 6.42 -4.81
CA SER A 187 12.05 6.46 -3.90
C SER A 187 11.90 7.64 -2.94
N GLY A 188 11.86 7.41 -1.64
CA GLY A 188 11.34 8.40 -0.69
C GLY A 188 9.91 8.09 -0.29
N PHE A 189 9.18 9.15 0.05
CA PHE A 189 7.80 9.05 0.52
C PHE A 189 6.87 8.92 -0.68
N SER A 190 6.19 7.79 -0.83
CA SER A 190 5.26 7.60 -1.95
C SER A 190 4.17 8.67 -1.96
N LEU A 191 3.60 8.97 -0.79
CA LEU A 191 2.70 10.09 -0.56
C LEU A 191 3.11 10.82 0.72
N SER A 192 3.28 12.14 0.67
CA SER A 192 3.59 12.95 1.84
C SER A 192 2.62 14.12 2.03
N ALA A 193 2.29 14.42 3.29
CA ALA A 193 1.50 15.58 3.68
C ALA A 193 2.20 16.33 4.83
N GLY A 194 2.66 17.55 4.58
CA GLY A 194 3.31 18.41 5.56
C GLY A 194 2.49 19.66 5.85
N GLU A 195 2.20 19.96 7.12
CA GLU A 195 1.34 21.09 7.51
C GLU A 195 -0.01 21.10 6.76
N CYS A 196 -0.60 19.92 6.59
CA CYS A 196 -1.87 19.77 5.88
C CYS A 196 -3.06 19.67 6.86
N THR A 197 -4.23 20.09 6.40
CA THR A 197 -5.48 19.95 7.18
C THR A 197 -6.63 19.46 6.31
N ASN A 198 -7.44 18.53 6.81
CA ASN A 198 -8.56 17.95 6.06
C ASN A 198 -8.08 17.27 4.76
N VAL A 199 -7.38 16.14 4.92
CA VAL A 199 -6.91 15.30 3.81
C VAL A 199 -7.57 13.93 3.88
N HIS A 200 -8.14 13.50 2.78
CA HIS A 200 -8.71 12.16 2.63
C HIS A 200 -7.92 11.36 1.60
N VAL A 201 -7.28 10.29 2.05
CA VAL A 201 -6.57 9.32 1.22
C VAL A 201 -7.37 8.03 1.22
N ASN A 202 -7.98 7.70 0.07
CA ASN A 202 -8.85 6.53 -0.08
C ASN A 202 -8.34 5.62 -1.21
N ARG A 203 -8.19 4.31 -0.97
CA ARG A 203 -7.72 3.36 -1.99
C ARG A 203 -6.38 3.77 -2.64
N TYR A 204 -5.49 4.36 -1.85
CA TYR A 204 -4.13 4.59 -2.30
C TYR A 204 -3.33 3.29 -2.24
N ARG A 205 -2.53 3.03 -3.26
CA ARG A 205 -1.65 1.85 -3.31
C ARG A 205 -0.21 2.28 -3.53
N SER A 206 0.72 1.62 -2.88
CA SER A 206 2.14 1.95 -3.01
C SER A 206 3.01 0.69 -3.00
N PHE A 207 4.00 0.69 -3.90
CA PHE A 207 5.01 -0.34 -4.04
C PHE A 207 6.40 0.29 -4.19
N SER A 208 7.34 -0.07 -3.33
CA SER A 208 8.69 0.49 -3.33
C SER A 208 9.76 -0.55 -3.01
N SER A 209 11.00 -0.26 -3.44
CA SER A 209 12.16 -1.15 -3.27
C SER A 209 13.46 -0.44 -2.91
N SER A 210 13.44 0.88 -2.71
CA SER A 210 14.63 1.67 -2.38
C SER A 210 14.75 1.85 -0.86
N GLY A 211 15.93 2.23 -0.38
CA GLY A 211 16.05 2.74 0.99
C GLY A 211 15.17 3.96 1.21
N ASN A 212 14.48 4.03 2.36
CA ASN A 212 13.47 5.05 2.64
C ASN A 212 12.39 5.11 1.56
N GLY A 213 11.94 3.94 1.12
CA GLY A 213 10.82 3.79 0.20
C GLY A 213 9.52 3.70 0.98
N ASP A 214 9.14 4.75 1.69
CA ASP A 214 7.98 4.78 2.57
C ASP A 214 6.67 4.89 1.76
N GLY A 215 5.56 4.52 2.39
CA GLY A 215 4.22 4.63 1.82
C GLY A 215 3.62 6.03 2.04
N VAL A 216 2.91 6.21 3.14
CA VAL A 216 2.22 7.46 3.48
C VAL A 216 2.87 8.12 4.70
N ASP A 217 3.37 9.33 4.51
CA ASP A 217 4.07 10.10 5.55
C ASP A 217 3.30 11.38 5.89
N LEU A 218 2.99 11.58 7.16
CA LEU A 218 2.32 12.78 7.66
C LEU A 218 3.26 13.56 8.58
N PHE A 219 3.36 14.87 8.36
CA PHE A 219 4.14 15.81 9.18
C PHE A 219 3.26 16.98 9.59
N CYS A 220 3.22 17.29 10.88
CA CYS A 220 2.51 18.46 11.44
C CYS A 220 1.08 18.64 10.88
N SER A 221 0.34 17.53 10.70
CA SER A 221 -0.90 17.52 9.92
C SER A 221 -2.10 17.11 10.77
N SER A 222 -3.28 17.65 10.46
CA SER A 222 -4.49 17.38 11.24
C SER A 222 -5.72 17.08 10.38
N GLU A 223 -6.70 16.39 10.98
CA GLU A 223 -7.93 15.99 10.31
C GLU A 223 -7.63 15.13 9.06
N ILE A 224 -6.95 14.00 9.27
CA ILE A 224 -6.50 13.12 8.19
C ILE A 224 -7.25 11.79 8.25
N MET A 225 -7.81 11.35 7.12
CA MET A 225 -8.39 10.03 6.95
C MET A 225 -7.59 9.24 5.91
N ILE A 226 -7.02 8.11 6.31
CA ILE A 226 -6.38 7.13 5.42
C ILE A 226 -7.21 5.85 5.45
N GLU A 227 -7.77 5.46 4.32
CA GLU A 227 -8.60 4.26 4.26
C GLU A 227 -8.55 3.44 2.97
N ASN A 228 -8.84 2.14 3.11
CA ASN A 228 -8.93 1.19 2.01
C ASN A 228 -7.63 1.05 1.19
N CYS A 229 -6.48 1.37 1.79
CA CYS A 229 -5.18 1.37 1.13
C CYS A 229 -4.53 -0.03 1.13
N PHE A 230 -3.71 -0.30 0.12
CA PHE A 230 -2.83 -1.47 0.06
C PHE A 230 -1.39 -0.98 -0.12
N LEU A 231 -0.57 -1.10 0.93
CA LEU A 231 0.78 -0.53 0.97
C LEU A 231 1.80 -1.65 1.17
N ARG A 232 2.69 -1.83 0.20
CA ARG A 232 3.82 -2.76 0.29
C ARG A 232 5.11 -1.99 0.04
N ASN A 233 5.81 -1.68 1.12
CA ASN A 233 6.88 -0.69 1.07
C ASN A 233 8.18 -1.25 1.64
N SER A 234 9.31 -0.80 1.09
CA SER A 234 10.65 -1.13 1.56
C SER A 234 11.09 -0.30 2.76
N ASP A 235 10.20 0.50 3.34
CA ASP A 235 10.36 1.20 4.61
C ASP A 235 8.95 1.31 5.25
N ASP A 236 8.69 2.34 6.06
CA ASP A 236 7.40 2.52 6.74
C ASP A 236 6.22 2.56 5.77
N THR A 237 5.19 1.72 5.99
CA THR A 237 4.01 1.80 5.12
C THR A 237 3.16 3.02 5.46
N ILE A 238 3.03 3.38 6.74
CA ILE A 238 2.41 4.62 7.21
C ILE A 238 3.25 5.19 8.35
N ALA A 239 3.67 6.44 8.23
CA ALA A 239 4.44 7.13 9.25
C ALA A 239 3.76 8.43 9.71
N LEU A 240 3.64 8.59 11.03
CA LEU A 240 3.07 9.77 11.68
C LEU A 240 4.17 10.52 12.42
N TYR A 241 4.48 11.70 11.91
CA TYR A 241 5.54 12.56 12.38
C TYR A 241 4.98 13.92 12.81
N SER A 242 5.72 14.61 13.67
CA SER A 242 5.52 16.03 13.94
C SER A 242 6.60 16.80 13.17
N HIS A 243 7.47 17.54 13.84
CA HIS A 243 8.47 18.37 13.17
C HIS A 243 9.47 17.61 12.32
N ARG A 244 9.60 18.09 11.08
CA ARG A 244 10.71 17.78 10.19
C ARG A 244 10.94 18.96 9.25
N TRP A 245 12.20 19.31 9.05
CA TRP A 245 12.61 20.40 8.15
C TRP A 245 11.92 21.72 8.49
N ASP A 246 11.20 22.30 7.52
CA ASP A 246 10.51 23.57 7.65
C ASP A 246 9.03 23.40 8.02
N TRP A 247 8.59 22.18 8.37
CA TRP A 247 7.26 21.92 8.92
C TRP A 247 7.28 21.94 10.44
N TYR A 248 6.33 22.67 11.04
CA TYR A 248 6.20 22.86 12.48
C TYR A 248 4.76 22.68 12.92
N GLY A 249 4.58 22.02 14.07
CA GLY A 249 3.28 21.85 14.71
C GLY A 249 2.95 20.42 15.09
N ASP A 250 1.79 20.30 15.71
CA ASP A 250 1.24 19.03 16.17
C ASP A 250 0.68 18.20 15.01
N SER A 251 0.62 16.89 15.21
CA SER A 251 -0.13 15.98 14.34
C SER A 251 -1.32 15.42 15.11
N SER A 252 -2.54 15.66 14.64
CA SER A 252 -3.73 15.30 15.43
C SER A 252 -4.98 14.94 14.64
N TYR A 253 -5.87 14.16 15.25
CA TYR A 253 -7.13 13.72 14.61
C TYR A 253 -6.88 12.96 13.31
N ILE A 254 -6.12 11.87 13.44
CA ILE A 254 -5.71 11.01 12.32
C ILE A 254 -6.43 9.67 12.46
N THR A 255 -7.12 9.25 11.41
CA THR A 255 -7.75 7.93 11.34
C THR A 255 -7.11 7.11 10.23
N ILE A 256 -6.64 5.91 10.57
CA ILE A 256 -6.13 4.90 9.65
C ILE A 256 -7.07 3.69 9.73
N GLN A 257 -7.73 3.33 8.63
CA GLN A 257 -8.71 2.24 8.66
C GLN A 257 -8.79 1.39 7.40
N ASN A 258 -9.16 0.12 7.54
CA ASN A 258 -9.42 -0.79 6.42
C ASN A 258 -8.20 -0.96 5.49
N CYS A 259 -6.98 -0.86 6.02
CA CYS A 259 -5.76 -0.93 5.22
C CYS A 259 -5.11 -2.31 5.30
N VAL A 260 -4.44 -2.70 4.21
CA VAL A 260 -3.55 -3.86 4.13
C VAL A 260 -2.12 -3.37 4.02
N LEU A 261 -1.27 -3.73 4.99
CA LEU A 261 0.08 -3.22 5.14
C LEU A 261 1.08 -4.38 5.08
N LEU A 262 2.11 -4.23 4.25
CA LEU A 262 3.21 -5.18 4.12
C LEU A 262 4.55 -4.42 4.10
N PRO A 263 5.12 -4.11 5.26
CA PRO A 263 6.48 -3.59 5.35
C PRO A 263 7.48 -4.70 5.01
N ASP A 264 8.26 -4.51 3.95
CA ASP A 264 9.33 -5.43 3.57
C ASP A 264 10.65 -5.18 4.37
N ILE A 265 10.75 -4.03 5.06
CA ILE A 265 11.87 -3.69 5.96
C ILE A 265 11.38 -3.13 7.30
N ALA A 266 10.76 -1.95 7.31
CA ALA A 266 10.55 -1.20 8.55
C ALA A 266 9.21 -1.49 9.23
N HIS A 267 8.33 -0.49 9.39
CA HIS A 267 7.13 -0.64 10.20
C HIS A 267 5.86 -0.64 9.33
N ALA A 268 4.82 -1.33 9.78
CA ALA A 268 3.51 -1.13 9.19
C ALA A 268 2.99 0.26 9.58
N ILE A 269 3.03 0.60 10.86
CA ILE A 269 2.70 1.94 11.33
C ILE A 269 3.82 2.44 12.26
N MET A 270 4.43 3.56 11.90
CA MET A 270 5.43 4.26 12.69
C MET A 270 4.85 5.57 13.23
N MET A 271 5.09 5.86 14.51
CA MET A 271 4.70 7.11 15.16
C MET A 271 5.86 7.66 15.98
N GLY A 272 6.20 8.94 15.80
CA GLY A 272 7.24 9.61 16.58
C GLY A 272 8.56 9.80 15.82
N THR A 273 9.72 9.58 16.43
CA THR A 273 11.09 9.93 15.96
C THR A 273 11.33 11.40 15.60
N HIS A 274 10.58 11.94 14.64
CA HIS A 274 10.69 13.29 14.12
C HIS A 274 9.86 14.28 14.96
N GLY A 275 10.57 15.13 15.72
CA GLY A 275 10.00 16.09 16.66
C GLY A 275 10.88 17.32 16.88
N ASN A 276 10.43 18.23 17.74
CA ASN A 276 11.07 19.51 17.98
C ASN A 276 11.54 19.65 19.44
N CYS A 277 12.82 19.34 19.71
CA CYS A 277 13.39 19.47 21.06
C CYS A 277 13.34 20.89 21.64
N ALA A 278 13.33 21.93 20.80
CA ALA A 278 13.31 23.31 21.26
C ALA A 278 11.90 23.79 21.62
N ASN A 279 10.90 23.29 20.92
CA ASN A 279 9.48 23.54 21.17
C ASN A 279 8.69 22.24 20.99
N PRO A 280 8.63 21.39 22.03
CA PRO A 280 8.00 20.07 21.97
C PRO A 280 6.61 20.08 21.36
N GLU A 281 6.36 19.14 20.45
CA GLU A 281 5.09 18.97 19.75
C GLU A 281 4.42 17.67 20.16
N THR A 282 3.14 17.56 19.80
CA THR A 282 2.29 16.44 20.21
C THR A 282 1.75 15.69 18.99
N ILE A 283 1.82 14.36 19.05
CA ILE A 283 1.00 13.46 18.25
C ILE A 283 -0.18 13.02 19.11
N SER A 284 -1.41 13.33 18.72
CA SER A 284 -2.60 13.00 19.54
C SER A 284 -3.86 12.64 18.76
N ASN A 285 -4.79 11.95 19.41
CA ASN A 285 -6.09 11.59 18.83
C ASN A 285 -5.94 10.77 17.53
N VAL A 286 -5.16 9.68 17.62
CA VAL A 286 -4.93 8.77 16.49
C VAL A 286 -5.81 7.53 16.67
N THR A 287 -6.59 7.20 15.65
CA THR A 287 -7.40 5.97 15.60
C THR A 287 -6.86 5.04 14.52
N ILE A 288 -6.49 3.82 14.91
CA ILE A 288 -6.05 2.75 14.03
C ILE A 288 -7.08 1.62 14.13
N ARG A 289 -7.76 1.28 13.04
CA ARG A 289 -8.79 0.25 13.10
C ARG A 289 -8.89 -0.62 11.87
N ASN A 290 -9.21 -1.90 12.07
CA ASN A 290 -9.43 -2.85 10.97
C ASN A 290 -8.24 -2.89 10.00
N ILE A 291 -7.05 -3.21 10.52
CA ILE A 291 -5.80 -3.26 9.76
C ILE A 291 -5.35 -4.72 9.60
N ASP A 292 -4.94 -5.09 8.39
CA ASP A 292 -4.27 -6.35 8.12
C ASP A 292 -2.79 -6.11 7.84
N ILE A 293 -1.91 -6.63 8.71
CA ILE A 293 -0.46 -6.58 8.54
C ILE A 293 -0.01 -7.97 8.08
N LEU A 294 0.47 -8.06 6.84
CA LEU A 294 0.71 -9.36 6.18
C LEU A 294 2.01 -10.03 6.66
N ASP A 295 3.04 -9.24 6.96
CA ASP A 295 4.30 -9.69 7.53
C ASP A 295 5.03 -8.51 8.18
N GLN A 296 5.89 -8.79 9.15
CA GLN A 296 6.79 -7.82 9.77
C GLN A 296 8.23 -8.36 9.72
N GLU A 297 9.17 -7.59 9.18
CA GLU A 297 10.57 -8.00 9.00
C GLU A 297 11.59 -6.89 9.33
N GLU A 298 11.50 -6.32 10.53
CA GLU A 298 12.40 -5.23 10.96
C GLU A 298 13.66 -5.77 11.64
N ASN A 299 14.83 -5.36 11.14
CA ASN A 299 16.14 -5.77 11.61
C ASN A 299 16.72 -4.84 12.69
N GLN A 300 16.27 -3.59 12.75
CA GLN A 300 16.73 -2.57 13.69
C GLN A 300 16.10 -2.78 15.06
N MET A 301 16.83 -3.44 15.96
CA MET A 301 16.35 -3.85 17.29
C MET A 301 15.63 -2.76 18.11
N TRP A 302 16.05 -1.50 17.98
CA TRP A 302 15.47 -0.39 18.74
C TRP A 302 14.13 0.11 18.17
N TYR A 303 13.77 -0.31 16.95
CA TYR A 303 12.58 0.17 16.24
C TYR A 303 11.59 -0.95 15.92
N GLN A 304 12.01 -2.22 15.89
CA GLN A 304 11.19 -3.43 15.69
C GLN A 304 9.75 -3.34 16.19
N GLY A 305 8.77 -3.06 15.34
CA GLY A 305 7.36 -3.03 15.74
C GLY A 305 6.44 -3.05 14.53
N CYS A 306 5.39 -3.87 14.53
CA CYS A 306 4.31 -3.73 13.56
C CYS A 306 3.67 -2.34 13.70
N ILE A 307 3.38 -1.96 14.94
CA ILE A 307 3.03 -0.60 15.33
C ILE A 307 4.12 -0.11 16.29
N ALA A 308 4.93 0.83 15.82
CA ALA A 308 6.03 1.44 16.59
C ALA A 308 5.64 2.85 17.04
N ILE A 309 5.83 3.14 18.33
CA ILE A 309 5.57 4.43 18.97
C ILE A 309 6.85 4.86 19.66
N ASN A 310 7.69 5.63 18.97
CA ASN A 310 8.96 6.08 19.53
C ASN A 310 8.91 7.58 19.78
N ALA A 311 8.59 7.98 21.01
CA ALA A 311 8.55 9.40 21.44
C ALA A 311 9.96 10.01 21.58
N ALA A 312 10.71 10.08 20.47
CA ALA A 312 11.99 10.75 20.39
C ALA A 312 11.82 12.25 20.06
N ASP A 313 12.93 12.99 20.08
CA ASP A 313 12.97 14.43 19.78
C ASP A 313 12.00 15.29 20.62
N SER A 314 11.79 14.86 21.87
CA SER A 314 10.89 15.48 22.86
C SER A 314 9.41 15.48 22.49
N ASN A 315 8.98 14.66 21.52
CA ASN A 315 7.56 14.50 21.19
C ASN A 315 6.76 13.99 22.40
N LEU A 316 5.55 14.52 22.56
CA LEU A 316 4.50 13.90 23.37
C LEU A 316 3.61 13.07 22.45
N ILE A 317 3.37 11.80 22.80
CA ILE A 317 2.41 10.95 22.09
C ILE A 317 1.33 10.52 23.08
N GLN A 318 0.07 10.84 22.78
CA GLN A 318 -1.06 10.55 23.66
C GLN A 318 -2.34 10.23 22.88
N ASP A 319 -3.35 9.66 23.54
CA ASP A 319 -4.67 9.40 22.96
C ASP A 319 -4.62 8.58 21.65
N ILE A 320 -3.89 7.46 21.70
CA ILE A 320 -3.78 6.50 20.60
C ILE A 320 -4.74 5.34 20.88
N HIS A 321 -5.68 5.11 19.96
CA HIS A 321 -6.63 4.00 20.01
C HIS A 321 -6.38 3.03 18.86
N ALA A 322 -6.14 1.77 19.18
CA ALA A 322 -5.95 0.70 18.20
C ALA A 322 -6.93 -0.45 18.44
N GLU A 323 -7.71 -0.81 17.42
CA GLU A 323 -8.71 -1.89 17.48
C GLU A 323 -8.72 -2.73 16.19
N ASP A 324 -9.12 -3.99 16.26
CA ASP A 324 -9.25 -4.88 15.09
C ASP A 324 -8.01 -4.95 14.19
N VAL A 325 -6.81 -4.92 14.77
CA VAL A 325 -5.54 -5.12 14.06
C VAL A 325 -5.20 -6.62 14.02
N ARG A 326 -4.95 -7.13 12.82
CA ARG A 326 -4.60 -8.54 12.56
C ARG A 326 -3.20 -8.60 11.96
N VAL A 327 -2.33 -9.39 12.57
CA VAL A 327 -0.96 -9.61 12.07
C VAL A 327 -0.83 -11.07 11.67
N GLU A 328 -0.60 -11.32 10.38
CA GLU A 328 -0.55 -12.69 9.86
C GLU A 328 0.77 -13.38 10.19
N ARG A 329 1.88 -12.63 10.07
CA ARG A 329 3.23 -13.14 10.34
C ARG A 329 4.11 -12.05 10.93
N ILE A 330 4.96 -12.44 11.87
CA ILE A 330 6.09 -11.63 12.33
C ILE A 330 7.33 -12.46 12.06
N THR A 331 7.97 -12.22 10.92
CA THR A 331 9.23 -12.88 10.55
C THR A 331 10.37 -12.38 11.43
N ARG A 332 10.39 -11.09 11.71
CA ARG A 332 11.36 -10.46 12.60
C ARG A 332 10.80 -9.16 13.18
N GLY A 333 10.88 -9.04 14.51
CA GLY A 333 10.39 -7.90 15.27
C GLY A 333 9.36 -8.32 16.31
N GLN A 334 8.42 -7.44 16.61
CA GLN A 334 7.37 -7.65 17.60
C GLN A 334 6.11 -6.88 17.20
N LEU A 335 5.01 -7.11 17.90
CA LEU A 335 3.73 -6.48 17.59
C LEU A 335 3.74 -4.97 17.88
N PHE A 336 4.20 -4.59 19.08
CA PHE A 336 4.28 -3.19 19.51
C PHE A 336 5.68 -2.87 20.01
N ASN A 337 6.19 -1.69 19.65
CA ASN A 337 7.38 -1.10 20.23
C ASN A 337 7.04 0.28 20.80
N ILE A 338 7.27 0.50 22.09
CA ILE A 338 6.89 1.71 22.83
C ILE A 338 8.02 2.10 23.77
#